data_AF-X1LVI4-F1
#
_entry.id   AF-X1LVI4-F1
#
_cell.length_a   1.000
_cell.length_b   1.000
_cell.length_c   1.000
_cell.angle_alpha   90.00
_cell.angle_beta   90.00
_cell.angle_gamma   90.00
#
_symmetry.space_group_name_H-M   'P 1'
#
loop_
_entity.id
_entity.type
_entity.pdbx_description
1 polymer ?
#
loop_
_entity_poly.entity_id
_entity_poly.type
_entity_poly.pdbx_seq_one_letter_code
_entity_poly.pdbx_strand_id
1 'polypeptide(L)' 'MNILSMENVTKSFTEKMLFEQVSLGIKDNDRIGVVGINGTGKSTF' A
#
# COMPACT_ATOMS: atom_id res chain seq x y z
N MET A 1 14.46 13.56 -0.68
CA MET A 1 14.46 13.04 0.72
C MET A 1 13.63 11.76 0.77
N ASN A 2 13.97 10.77 1.60
CA ASN A 2 13.08 9.62 1.82
C ASN A 2 11.92 10.04 2.72
N ILE A 3 10.68 9.78 2.31
CA ILE A 3 9.48 10.19 3.06
C ILE A 3 8.83 9.00 3.73
N LEU A 4 8.75 7.86 3.04
CA LEU A 4 8.16 6.63 3.59
C LEU A 4 8.94 5.42 3.09
N SER A 5 9.15 4.46 4.00
CA SER A 5 9.63 3.13 3.63
C SER A 5 8.76 2.09 4.33
N MET A 6 8.30 1.14 3.54
CA MET A 6 7.55 -0.03 3.96
C MET A 6 8.33 -1.26 3.53
N GLU A 7 8.53 -2.19 4.45
CA GLU A 7 9.20 -3.45 4.18
C GLU A 7 8.31 -4.61 4.64
N ASN A 8 8.03 -5.53 3.71
CA ASN A 8 7.27 -6.76 3.92
C ASN A 8 5.96 -6.57 4.71
N VAL A 9 5.23 -5.49 4.42
CA VAL A 9 4.00 -5.13 5.13
C VAL A 9 2.85 -6.01 4.65
N THR A 10 2.19 -6.65 5.60
CA THR A 10 0.93 -7.40 5.40
C THR A 10 -0.18 -6.70 6.17
N LYS A 11 -1.34 -6.54 5.54
CA LYS A 11 -2.52 -5.91 6.15
C LYS A 11 -3.76 -6.68 5.74
N SER A 12 -4.57 -7.02 6.72
CA SER A 12 -5.93 -7.50 6.53
C SER A 12 -6.94 -6.53 7.14
N PHE A 13 -8.17 -6.63 6.66
CA PHE A 13 -9.34 -6.06 7.29
C PHE A 13 -10.34 -7.20 7.50
N THR A 14 -10.53 -7.60 8.76
CA THR A 14 -11.25 -8.82 9.13
C THR A 14 -10.62 -10.03 8.41
N GLU A 15 -11.41 -10.85 7.72
CA GLU A 15 -10.96 -12.04 6.96
C GLU A 15 -10.30 -11.67 5.63
N LYS A 16 -10.39 -10.41 5.19
CA LYS A 16 -9.93 -10.00 3.85
C LYS A 16 -8.50 -9.51 3.90
N MET A 17 -7.61 -10.20 3.22
CA MET A 17 -6.25 -9.73 2.95
C MET A 17 -6.29 -8.56 1.95
N LEU A 18 -5.71 -7.41 2.34
CA LEU A 18 -5.60 -6.21 1.50
C LEU A 18 -4.19 -6.09 0.89
N PHE A 19 -3.17 -6.38 1.69
CA PHE A 19 -1.77 -6.41 1.26
C PHE A 19 -1.08 -7.64 1.85
N GLU A 20 -0.21 -8.25 1.06
CA GLU A 20 0.61 -9.39 1.47
C GLU A 20 2.07 -9.09 1.12
N GLN A 21 2.90 -8.97 2.16
CA GLN A 21 4.35 -8.79 2.03
C GLN A 21 4.78 -7.67 1.06
N VAL A 22 4.06 -6.54 1.09
CA VAL A 22 4.35 -5.41 0.20
C VAL A 22 5.52 -4.60 0.74
N SER A 23 6.47 -4.29 -0.14
CA SER A 23 7.57 -3.35 0.12
C SER A 23 7.46 -2.15 -0.82
N LEU A 24 7.55 -0.94 -0.28
CA LEU A 24 7.38 0.32 -1.01
C LEU A 24 8.31 1.40 -0.43
N GLY A 25 8.97 2.16 -1.30
CA GLY A 25 9.66 3.40 -0.94
C GLY A 25 8.99 4.60 -1.61
N ILE A 26 8.77 5.68 -0.85
CA ILE A 26 8.26 6.95 -1.35
C ILE A 26 9.31 8.02 -1.12
N LYS A 27 9.71 8.68 -2.20
CA LYS A 27 10.64 9.81 -2.16
C LYS A 27 9.90 11.11 -2.32
N ASP A 28 10.58 12.17 -1.89
CA ASP A 28 10.14 13.53 -2.11
C ASP A 28 9.90 13.82 -3.60
N ASN A 29 8.77 14.47 -3.89
CA ASN A 29 8.21 14.74 -5.23
C ASN A 29 7.67 13.53 -6.02
N ASP A 30 7.62 12.31 -5.46
CA ASP A 30 6.94 11.19 -6.11
C ASP A 30 5.43 11.45 -6.20
N ARG A 31 4.83 11.10 -7.35
CA ARG A 31 3.38 11.06 -7.55
C ARG A 31 2.93 9.62 -7.66
N ILE A 32 2.22 9.13 -6.64
CA ILE A 32 1.84 7.72 -6.53
C ILE A 32 0.32 7.60 -6.64
N GLY A 33 -0.14 6.61 -7.41
CA GLY A 33 -1.55 6.25 -7.54
C GLY A 33 -1.75 4.78 -7.22
N VAL A 34 -2.86 4.45 -6.55
CA VAL A 34 -3.25 3.08 -6.23
C VAL A 34 -4.35 2.64 -7.21
N VAL A 35 -4.08 1.57 -7.96
CA VAL A 35 -5.01 1.01 -8.98
C VAL A 35 -5.43 -0.42 -8.65
N GLY A 36 -6.58 -0.86 -9.16
CA GLY A 36 -7.16 -2.17 -8.88
C GLY A 36 -8.69 -2.17 -8.95
N ILE A 37 -9.31 -3.35 -8.92
CA ILE A 37 -10.77 -3.49 -8.99
C ILE A 37 -11.46 -2.97 -7.72
N ASN A 38 -12.76 -2.70 -7.77
CA ASN A 38 -13.49 -2.20 -6.60
C ASN A 38 -13.47 -3.22 -5.46
N GLY A 39 -13.30 -2.70 -4.24
CA GLY A 39 -13.21 -3.52 -3.04
C GLY A 39 -11.84 -4.12 -2.73
N THR A 40 -10.77 -3.88 -3.50
CA THR A 40 -9.41 -4.40 -3.19
C THR A 40 -8.61 -3.58 -2.19
N GLY A 41 -9.27 -2.72 -1.40
CA GLY A 41 -8.60 -1.92 -0.37
C GLY A 41 -7.98 -0.61 -0.85
N LYS A 42 -8.16 -0.20 -2.11
CA LYS A 42 -7.57 1.05 -2.65
C LYS A 42 -7.88 2.30 -1.81
N SER A 43 -9.12 2.46 -1.36
CA SER A 43 -9.56 3.60 -0.54
C SER A 43 -9.36 3.40 0.95
N THR A 44 -9.08 2.16 1.38
CA THR A 44 -8.88 1.77 2.78
C THR A 44 -7.40 1.71 3.16
N PHE A 45 -6.50 1.87 2.17
CA PHE A 45 -5.06 1.98 2.37
C PHE A 45 -4.70 3.08 3.38
#